data_AF-A0A1Y3SH30-F1
#
_entry.id   AF-A0A1Y3SH30-F1
#
_cell.length_a   1.000
_cell.length_b   1.000
_cell.length_c   1.000
_cell.angle_alpha   90.00
_cell.angle_beta   90.00
_cell.angle_gamma   90.00
#
_symmetry.space_group_name_H-M   'P 1'
#
loop_
_entity.id
_entity.type
_entity.pdbx_description
1 polymer ?
#
loop_
_entity_poly.entity_id
_entity_poly.type
_entity_poly.pdbx_seq_one_letter_code
_entity_poly.pdbx_strand_id
1 'polypeptide(L)'
;MSMTHEEAARILDPDTTREALNPYADSPVERMRLLDAACRVAADVLRNKLTGEPLTMEQLREMDGQPAWCEEQKEWGIIHIDPDGMWANIPFFRGVYCDLDVKYNGLTLYAYQPAHIDREAWKPCGEMCRNNCATCDHNADEVFGDADYCKDCHRYSKWESSIHKYCERCGRPRTPDAWAELEKRIGV
;
A
#
# COMPACT_ATOMS: atom_id res chain seq x y z
N MET A 1 -14.52 -23.91 -11.87
CA MET A 1 -13.82 -23.02 -12.81
C MET A 1 -13.36 -21.82 -12.00
N SER A 2 -12.06 -21.51 -11.98
CA SER A 2 -11.56 -20.26 -11.39
C SER A 2 -11.84 -19.12 -12.36
N MET A 3 -12.34 -18.00 -11.85
CA MET A 3 -12.58 -16.78 -12.61
C MET A 3 -11.25 -16.11 -12.98
N THR A 4 -11.11 -15.65 -14.22
CA THR A 4 -9.93 -14.93 -14.70
C THR A 4 -9.95 -13.45 -14.29
N HIS A 5 -8.80 -12.77 -14.37
CA HIS A 5 -8.70 -11.33 -14.14
C HIS A 5 -9.59 -10.53 -15.09
N GLU A 6 -9.64 -10.91 -16.37
CA GLU A 6 -10.43 -10.24 -17.40
C GLU A 6 -11.94 -10.42 -17.18
N GLU A 7 -12.38 -11.61 -16.77
CA GLU A 7 -13.78 -11.86 -16.42
C GLU A 7 -14.18 -11.06 -15.18
N ALA A 8 -13.34 -11.06 -14.13
CA ALA A 8 -13.59 -10.27 -12.93
C ALA A 8 -13.66 -8.77 -13.24
N ALA A 9 -12.76 -8.26 -14.09
CA ALA A 9 -12.78 -6.88 -14.54
C ALA A 9 -14.08 -6.53 -15.27
N ARG A 10 -14.52 -7.35 -16.24
CA ARG A 10 -15.78 -7.11 -16.96
C ARG A 10 -17.01 -7.10 -16.04
N ILE A 11 -17.01 -7.89 -14.97
CA ILE A 11 -18.10 -7.94 -13.99
C ILE A 11 -18.13 -6.68 -13.12
N LEU A 12 -16.97 -6.14 -12.75
CA LEU A 12 -16.85 -5.02 -11.82
C LEU A 12 -16.80 -3.65 -12.52
N ASP A 13 -16.44 -3.59 -13.79
CA ASP A 13 -16.37 -2.36 -14.57
C ASP A 13 -17.79 -1.76 -14.77
N PRO A 14 -18.03 -0.51 -14.38
CA PRO A 14 -19.32 0.16 -14.54
C PRO A 14 -19.88 0.13 -15.96
N ASP A 15 -19.01 0.14 -16.98
CA ASP A 15 -19.38 0.20 -18.38
C ASP A 15 -19.82 -1.17 -18.92
N THR A 16 -19.29 -2.27 -18.37
CA THR A 16 -19.57 -3.64 -18.86
C THR A 16 -20.39 -4.50 -17.89
N THR A 17 -20.50 -4.11 -16.61
CA THR A 17 -21.15 -4.91 -15.55
C THR A 17 -22.58 -5.30 -15.90
N ARG A 18 -23.34 -4.40 -16.55
CA ARG A 18 -24.73 -4.65 -16.91
C ARG A 18 -24.85 -5.81 -17.91
N GLU A 19 -24.00 -5.82 -18.93
CA GLU A 19 -23.99 -6.87 -19.94
C GLU A 19 -23.45 -8.18 -19.36
N ALA A 20 -22.37 -8.11 -18.57
CA ALA A 20 -21.76 -9.25 -17.92
C ALA A 20 -22.73 -9.99 -16.97
N LEU A 21 -23.61 -9.25 -16.29
CA LEU A 21 -24.57 -9.82 -15.34
C LEU A 21 -25.96 -10.08 -15.93
N ASN A 22 -26.19 -9.72 -17.20
CA ASN A 22 -27.48 -9.93 -17.88
C ASN A 22 -27.91 -11.41 -17.93
N PRO A 23 -27.01 -12.39 -18.19
CA PRO A 23 -27.38 -13.81 -18.19
C PRO A 23 -27.91 -14.33 -16.83
N TYR A 24 -27.63 -13.60 -15.75
CA TYR A 24 -27.99 -13.96 -14.38
C TYR A 24 -29.08 -13.04 -13.81
N ALA A 25 -29.81 -12.31 -14.66
CA ALA A 25 -30.84 -11.37 -14.24
C ALA A 25 -31.94 -12.03 -13.37
N ASP A 26 -32.34 -13.24 -13.73
CA ASP A 26 -33.39 -13.99 -13.03
C ASP A 26 -32.87 -14.92 -11.92
N SER A 27 -31.56 -14.88 -11.63
CA SER A 27 -30.89 -15.73 -10.65
C SER A 27 -30.08 -14.91 -9.65
N PRO A 28 -30.73 -14.30 -8.62
CA PRO A 28 -30.05 -13.43 -7.66
C PRO A 28 -28.91 -14.12 -6.90
N VAL A 29 -29.06 -15.42 -6.62
CA VAL A 29 -28.06 -16.20 -5.89
C VAL A 29 -26.81 -16.41 -6.74
N GLU A 30 -26.95 -16.71 -8.03
CA GLU A 30 -25.80 -16.89 -8.93
C GLU A 30 -25.13 -15.55 -9.24
N ARG A 31 -25.92 -14.49 -9.45
CA ARG A 31 -25.42 -13.13 -9.61
C ARG A 31 -24.55 -12.70 -8.43
N MET A 32 -24.99 -12.99 -7.20
CA MET A 32 -24.24 -12.67 -5.98
C MET A 32 -22.96 -13.51 -5.86
N ARG A 33 -23.00 -14.81 -6.20
CA ARG A 33 -21.80 -15.65 -6.23
C ARG A 33 -20.77 -15.18 -7.25
N LEU A 34 -21.23 -14.71 -8.41
CA LEU A 34 -20.36 -14.21 -9.46
C LEU A 34 -19.68 -12.89 -9.03
N LEU A 35 -20.44 -11.98 -8.41
CA LEU A 35 -19.89 -10.75 -7.82
C LEU A 35 -18.91 -11.03 -6.68
N ASP A 36 -19.21 -11.98 -5.78
CA ASP A 36 -18.29 -12.38 -4.70
C ASP A 36 -16.98 -12.93 -5.27
N ALA A 37 -17.06 -13.79 -6.30
CA ALA A 37 -15.88 -14.31 -6.98
C ALA A 37 -15.06 -13.19 -7.62
N ALA A 38 -15.70 -12.25 -8.33
CA ALA A 38 -15.02 -11.12 -8.94
C ALA A 38 -14.36 -10.20 -7.90
N CYS A 39 -15.05 -9.90 -6.79
CA CYS A 39 -14.50 -9.13 -5.68
C CYS A 39 -13.32 -9.82 -5.01
N ARG A 40 -13.33 -11.16 -4.88
CA ARG A 40 -12.19 -11.92 -4.34
C ARG A 40 -10.97 -11.80 -5.25
N VAL A 41 -11.16 -11.95 -6.55
CA VAL A 41 -10.09 -11.78 -7.56
C VAL A 41 -9.54 -10.36 -7.52
N ALA A 42 -10.41 -9.34 -7.52
CA ALA A 42 -9.98 -7.95 -7.42
C ALA A 42 -9.21 -7.67 -6.12
N ALA A 43 -9.70 -8.19 -4.99
CA ALA A 43 -9.01 -8.04 -3.72
C ALA A 43 -7.67 -8.78 -3.70
N ASP A 44 -7.54 -9.89 -4.41
CA ASP A 44 -6.28 -10.62 -4.57
C ASP A 44 -5.27 -9.84 -5.40
N VAL A 45 -5.71 -9.31 -6.55
CA VAL A 45 -4.91 -8.40 -7.39
C VAL A 45 -4.45 -7.19 -6.56
N LEU A 46 -5.35 -6.56 -5.81
CA LEU A 46 -5.01 -5.41 -4.97
C LEU A 46 -4.03 -5.78 -3.87
N ARG A 47 -4.23 -6.92 -3.19
CA ARG A 47 -3.29 -7.39 -2.15
C ARG A 47 -1.92 -7.70 -2.75
N ASN A 48 -1.85 -8.47 -3.83
CA ASN A 48 -0.60 -8.82 -4.50
C ASN A 48 0.10 -7.61 -5.13
N LYS A 49 -0.64 -6.56 -5.50
CA LYS A 49 -0.07 -5.29 -5.95
C LYS A 49 0.49 -4.44 -4.80
N LEU A 50 0.07 -4.64 -3.56
CA LEU A 50 0.42 -3.78 -2.41
C LEU A 50 1.51 -4.34 -1.49
N THR A 51 2.06 -5.53 -1.76
CA THR A 51 2.90 -6.24 -0.78
C THR A 51 4.26 -5.61 -0.52
N GLY A 52 4.74 -4.68 -1.36
CA GLY A 52 6.10 -4.16 -1.23
C GLY A 52 7.19 -5.23 -1.48
N GLU A 53 6.77 -6.42 -1.93
CA GLU A 53 7.63 -7.56 -2.23
C GLU A 53 8.17 -7.45 -3.66
N PRO A 54 9.36 -8.00 -3.93
CA PRO A 54 9.89 -8.09 -5.30
C PRO A 54 8.96 -8.90 -6.20
N LEU A 55 8.78 -8.41 -7.43
CA LEU A 55 8.04 -9.09 -8.48
C LEU A 55 8.74 -10.39 -8.87
N THR A 56 7.98 -11.48 -8.95
CA THR A 56 8.49 -12.74 -9.50
C THR A 56 8.59 -12.68 -11.02
N MET A 57 9.36 -13.59 -11.61
CA MET A 57 9.49 -13.67 -13.07
C MET A 57 8.16 -13.98 -13.77
N GLU A 58 7.26 -14.73 -13.12
CA GLU A 58 5.92 -15.00 -13.62
C GLU A 58 5.08 -13.73 -13.64
N GLN A 59 5.12 -12.94 -12.56
CA GLN A 59 4.41 -11.66 -12.50
C GLN A 59 4.95 -10.67 -13.54
N LEU A 60 6.26 -10.59 -13.70
CA LEU A 60 6.88 -9.73 -14.71
C LEU A 60 6.45 -10.09 -16.13
N ARG A 61 6.22 -11.38 -16.41
CA ARG A 61 5.71 -11.83 -17.72
C ARG A 61 4.29 -11.36 -18.01
N GLU A 62 3.48 -11.13 -16.98
CA GLU A 62 2.11 -10.61 -17.10
C GLU A 62 2.07 -9.06 -17.13
N MET A 63 3.22 -8.41 -16.92
CA MET A 63 3.35 -6.97 -16.79
C MET A 63 3.90 -6.27 -18.04
N ASP A 64 3.88 -6.92 -19.21
CA ASP A 64 4.33 -6.27 -20.45
C ASP A 64 3.60 -4.93 -20.69
N GLY A 65 4.38 -3.88 -20.96
CA GLY A 65 3.91 -2.49 -21.10
C GLY A 65 3.54 -1.78 -19.79
N GLN A 66 3.64 -2.43 -18.63
CA GLN A 66 3.33 -1.84 -17.32
C GLN A 66 4.59 -1.29 -16.63
N PRO A 67 4.45 -0.25 -15.78
CA PRO A 67 5.56 0.30 -15.03
C PRO A 67 6.01 -0.60 -13.88
N ALA A 68 7.31 -0.60 -13.59
CA ALA A 68 7.90 -1.18 -12.40
C ALA A 68 8.99 -0.26 -11.84
N TRP A 69 9.15 -0.26 -10.52
CA TRP A 69 10.26 0.37 -9.82
C TRP A 69 11.45 -0.59 -9.80
N CYS A 70 12.64 -0.11 -10.17
CA CYS A 70 13.88 -0.87 -10.10
C CYS A 70 14.75 -0.38 -8.94
N GLU A 71 15.10 -1.28 -8.02
CA GLU A 71 15.86 -0.93 -6.82
C GLU A 71 17.32 -0.60 -7.13
N GLU A 72 17.93 -1.29 -8.09
CA GLU A 72 19.33 -1.08 -8.49
C GLU A 72 19.53 0.23 -9.26
N GLN A 73 18.56 0.58 -10.12
CA GLN A 73 18.61 1.81 -10.90
C GLN A 73 18.00 3.01 -10.16
N LYS A 74 17.26 2.77 -9.07
CA LYS A 74 16.51 3.78 -8.32
C LYS A 74 15.62 4.63 -9.22
N GLU A 75 15.01 3.99 -10.22
CA GLU A 75 14.13 4.65 -11.18
C GLU A 75 12.92 3.78 -11.55
N TRP A 76 11.92 4.46 -12.12
CA TRP A 76 10.79 3.81 -12.77
C TRP A 76 11.14 3.49 -14.22
N GLY A 77 10.73 2.31 -14.65
CA GLY A 77 10.83 1.88 -16.04
C GLY A 77 9.60 1.08 -16.46
N ILE A 78 9.54 0.74 -17.75
CA ILE A 78 8.49 -0.09 -18.32
C ILE A 78 9.03 -1.51 -18.48
N ILE A 79 8.23 -2.50 -18.10
CA ILE A 79 8.52 -3.89 -18.44
C ILE A 79 8.21 -4.11 -19.92
N HIS A 80 9.17 -4.63 -20.66
CA HIS A 80 9.04 -4.91 -22.09
C HIS A 80 9.32 -6.38 -22.36
N ILE A 81 8.48 -7.02 -23.15
CA ILE A 81 8.63 -8.41 -23.57
C ILE A 81 8.45 -8.50 -25.07
N ASP A 82 9.49 -8.95 -25.79
CA ASP A 82 9.35 -9.22 -27.21
C ASP A 82 8.48 -10.47 -27.44
N PRO A 83 7.46 -10.41 -28.33
CA PRO A 83 6.62 -11.56 -28.64
C PRO A 83 7.37 -12.61 -29.48
N ASP A 84 8.33 -12.17 -30.29
CA ASP A 84 9.05 -12.99 -31.26
C ASP A 84 10.54 -12.66 -31.28
N GLY A 85 11.36 -13.64 -31.68
CA GLY A 85 12.81 -13.47 -31.84
C GLY A 85 13.65 -14.27 -30.82
N MET A 86 14.96 -14.02 -30.83
CA MET A 86 15.92 -14.77 -30.00
C MET A 86 15.73 -14.52 -28.50
N TRP A 87 15.09 -13.41 -28.14
CA TRP A 87 14.82 -13.00 -26.76
C TRP A 87 13.32 -13.07 -26.41
N ALA A 88 12.53 -13.82 -27.19
CA ALA A 88 11.09 -13.92 -26.99
C ALA A 88 10.74 -14.40 -25.57
N ASN A 89 9.71 -13.80 -24.96
CA ASN A 89 9.21 -14.12 -23.62
C ASN A 89 10.21 -13.86 -22.46
N ILE A 90 11.25 -13.05 -22.70
CA ILE A 90 12.19 -12.61 -21.67
C ILE A 90 11.82 -11.18 -21.24
N PRO A 91 11.55 -10.93 -19.95
CA PRO A 91 11.30 -9.59 -19.45
C PRO A 91 12.54 -8.71 -19.47
N PHE A 92 12.42 -7.54 -20.09
CA PHE A 92 13.37 -6.44 -20.03
C PHE A 92 12.82 -5.30 -19.18
N PHE A 93 13.71 -4.68 -18.41
CA PHE A 93 13.44 -3.41 -17.73
C PHE A 93 13.94 -2.27 -18.61
N ARG A 94 13.01 -1.45 -19.10
CA ARG A 94 13.31 -0.26 -19.89
C ARG A 94 13.17 1.00 -19.04
N GLY A 95 14.30 1.43 -18.48
CA GLY A 95 14.44 2.69 -17.76
C GLY A 95 14.62 3.88 -18.69
N VAL A 96 14.97 5.04 -18.14
CA VAL A 96 15.12 6.28 -18.94
C VAL A 96 16.31 6.20 -19.88
N TYR A 97 17.40 5.57 -19.42
CA TYR A 97 18.66 5.44 -20.17
C TYR A 97 19.17 4.00 -20.23
N CYS A 98 18.37 3.02 -19.82
CA CYS A 98 18.77 1.62 -19.76
C CYS A 98 17.69 0.70 -20.33
N ASP A 99 18.13 -0.41 -20.93
CA ASP A 99 17.30 -1.50 -21.40
C ASP A 99 18.00 -2.79 -21.00
N LEU A 100 17.49 -3.45 -19.94
CA LEU A 100 18.23 -4.47 -19.20
C LEU A 100 17.40 -5.75 -19.06
N ASP A 101 17.97 -6.89 -19.43
CA ASP A 101 17.40 -8.20 -19.09
C ASP A 101 17.35 -8.33 -17.57
N VAL A 102 16.14 -8.53 -17.03
CA VAL A 102 15.89 -8.56 -15.59
C VAL A 102 16.65 -9.70 -14.92
N LYS A 103 16.66 -10.89 -15.52
CA LYS A 103 17.28 -12.08 -14.92
C LYS A 103 18.79 -12.05 -15.04
N TYR A 104 19.30 -11.66 -16.20
CA TYR A 104 20.74 -11.63 -16.45
C TYR A 104 21.45 -10.59 -15.59
N ASN A 105 20.83 -9.41 -15.40
CA ASN A 105 21.39 -8.35 -14.57
C ASN A 105 21.02 -8.49 -13.09
N GLY A 106 20.20 -9.48 -12.73
CA GLY A 106 19.77 -9.72 -11.34
C GLY A 106 19.00 -8.55 -10.75
N LEU A 107 18.10 -7.93 -11.53
CA LEU A 107 17.34 -6.75 -11.09
C LEU A 107 16.22 -7.14 -10.13
N THR A 108 16.02 -6.32 -9.12
CA THR A 108 14.94 -6.44 -8.14
C THR A 108 13.89 -5.39 -8.45
N LEU A 109 12.77 -5.85 -9.01
CA LEU A 109 11.70 -4.98 -9.49
C LEU A 109 10.49 -5.05 -8.57
N TYR A 110 9.78 -3.94 -8.42
CA TYR A 110 8.59 -3.83 -7.59
C TYR A 110 7.46 -3.16 -8.37
N ALA A 111 6.21 -3.56 -8.14
CA ALA A 111 5.05 -2.88 -8.74
C ALA A 111 4.91 -1.43 -8.26
N TYR A 112 5.32 -1.17 -7.02
CA TYR A 112 5.39 0.14 -6.41
C TYR A 112 6.73 0.28 -5.70
N GLN A 113 7.27 1.50 -5.66
CA GLN A 113 8.42 1.78 -4.80
C GLN A 113 8.06 1.30 -3.37
N PRO A 114 8.84 0.38 -2.78
CA PRO A 114 8.60 -0.05 -1.41
C PRO A 114 8.46 1.17 -0.52
N ALA A 115 7.44 1.17 0.35
CA ALA A 115 7.16 2.30 1.22
C ALA A 115 8.29 2.47 2.25
N HIS A 116 9.39 3.10 1.88
CA HIS A 116 10.54 3.27 2.74
C HIS A 116 10.27 4.36 3.76
N ILE A 117 9.91 3.98 4.99
CA ILE A 117 9.87 4.91 6.11
C ILE A 117 11.25 4.94 6.76
N ASP A 118 12.00 6.00 6.45
CA ASP A 118 13.25 6.28 7.15
C ASP A 118 12.93 6.71 8.59
N ARG A 119 13.11 5.76 9.52
CA ARG A 119 12.90 5.95 10.95
C ARG A 119 13.89 6.96 11.55
N GLU A 120 15.09 7.09 10.98
CA GLU A 120 16.14 7.99 11.46
C GLU A 120 15.92 9.43 11.00
N ALA A 121 15.41 9.63 9.78
CA ALA A 121 14.95 10.93 9.31
C ALA A 121 13.67 11.42 10.03
N TRP A 122 13.00 10.55 10.78
CA TRP A 122 11.72 10.84 11.41
C TRP A 122 11.86 11.66 12.70
N LYS A 123 11.58 12.96 12.60
CA LYS A 123 11.51 13.84 13.78
C LYS A 123 10.23 13.60 14.58
N PRO A 124 10.27 13.67 15.94
CA PRO A 124 9.07 13.74 16.76
C PRO A 124 8.12 14.83 16.25
N CYS A 125 6.83 14.69 16.52
CA CYS A 125 5.84 15.66 16.08
C CYS A 125 6.25 17.09 16.49
N GLY A 126 6.44 17.96 15.50
CA GLY A 126 6.94 19.32 15.67
C GLY A 126 5.83 20.34 15.99
N GLU A 127 6.10 21.62 15.68
CA GLU A 127 5.21 22.78 15.94
C GLU A 127 3.77 22.59 15.50
N MET A 128 3.54 21.97 14.35
CA MET A 128 2.18 21.80 13.82
C MET A 128 1.32 20.83 14.63
N CYS A 129 1.93 20.01 15.49
CA CYS A 129 1.21 19.18 16.45
C CYS A 129 1.22 19.75 17.89
N ARG A 130 1.74 20.97 18.09
CA ARG A 130 1.91 21.62 19.41
C ARG A 130 0.65 22.26 20.00
N ASN A 131 -0.55 21.78 19.69
CA ASN A 131 -1.73 22.34 20.35
C ASN A 131 -2.26 21.34 21.36
N ASN A 132 -1.94 21.67 22.62
CA ASN A 132 -2.37 21.09 23.89
C ASN A 132 -2.20 19.58 24.03
N CYS A 133 -1.96 19.16 25.26
CA CYS A 133 -1.86 17.75 25.59
C CYS A 133 -3.25 17.13 25.58
N ALA A 134 -3.88 17.03 24.40
CA ALA A 134 -5.25 16.55 24.20
C ALA A 134 -5.55 15.25 24.95
N THR A 135 -4.52 14.43 25.18
CA THR A 135 -4.57 13.11 25.81
C THR A 135 -3.62 12.94 27.01
N CYS A 136 -3.21 14.04 27.67
CA CYS A 136 -2.57 13.93 28.99
C CYS A 136 -3.67 13.73 30.03
N ASP A 137 -3.47 12.86 31.01
CA ASP A 137 -4.40 12.68 32.13
C ASP A 137 -4.64 13.99 32.92
N HIS A 138 -3.77 14.99 32.77
CA HIS A 138 -3.94 16.34 33.35
C HIS A 138 -4.65 17.35 32.43
N ASN A 139 -5.16 16.92 31.27
CA ASN A 139 -5.94 17.76 30.37
C ASN A 139 -7.40 17.73 30.84
N ALA A 140 -7.68 18.38 31.96
CA ALA A 140 -9.03 18.47 32.50
C ALA A 140 -9.93 19.19 31.49
N ASP A 141 -10.99 18.51 31.05
CA ASP A 141 -12.09 19.07 30.25
C ASP A 141 -12.61 20.37 30.88
N GLU A 142 -12.80 21.39 30.03
CA GLU A 142 -13.22 22.75 30.39
C GLU A 142 -14.67 22.83 30.90
N VAL A 143 -15.04 22.12 31.96
CA VAL A 143 -16.40 22.21 32.54
C VAL A 143 -16.46 23.08 33.79
N PHE A 144 -15.35 23.26 34.51
CA PHE A 144 -15.28 24.19 35.63
C PHE A 144 -13.90 24.87 35.64
N GLY A 145 -13.91 26.20 35.53
CA GLY A 145 -12.71 27.03 35.40
C GLY A 145 -11.64 26.69 36.43
N ASP A 146 -10.48 26.32 35.89
CA ASP A 146 -9.14 26.20 36.49
C ASP A 146 -8.48 24.89 36.00
N ALA A 147 -8.33 24.75 34.68
CA ALA A 147 -7.49 23.70 34.12
C ALA A 147 -6.03 24.06 34.39
N ASP A 148 -5.44 23.40 35.39
CA ASP A 148 -4.03 23.50 35.71
C ASP A 148 -3.25 22.90 34.53
N TYR A 149 -2.83 23.77 33.59
CA TYR A 149 -1.92 23.42 32.51
C TYR A 149 -0.80 22.56 33.07
N CYS A 150 -0.42 21.49 32.39
CA CYS A 150 0.59 20.55 32.87
C CYS A 150 1.92 21.26 33.21
N LYS A 151 2.07 21.74 34.46
CA LYS A 151 3.16 22.63 34.90
C LYS A 151 4.53 21.95 34.88
N ASP A 152 4.53 20.61 34.94
CA ASP A 152 5.73 19.78 35.05
C ASP A 152 6.07 19.00 33.77
N CYS A 153 5.33 19.17 32.67
CA CYS A 153 5.66 18.51 31.40
C CYS A 153 6.70 19.31 30.64
N HIS A 154 7.98 18.98 30.85
CA HIS A 154 9.07 19.49 30.03
C HIS A 154 9.13 18.74 28.70
N ARG A 155 8.35 19.19 27.71
CA ARG A 155 8.36 18.62 26.34
C ARG A 155 8.20 17.09 26.33
N TYR A 156 7.07 16.61 26.85
CA TYR A 156 6.73 15.18 26.86
C TYR A 156 7.60 14.29 27.77
N SER A 157 8.37 14.87 28.71
CA SER A 157 9.28 14.14 29.61
C SER A 157 8.61 13.12 30.55
N LYS A 158 7.31 13.28 30.84
CA LYS A 158 6.50 12.38 31.67
C LYS A 158 5.36 11.71 30.89
N TRP A 159 5.49 11.64 29.56
CA TRP A 159 4.48 11.03 28.71
C TRP A 159 4.56 9.51 28.77
N GLU A 160 3.65 8.87 29.51
CA GLU A 160 3.32 7.46 29.30
C GLU A 160 2.12 7.39 28.36
N SER A 161 2.34 7.12 27.07
CA SER A 161 1.27 6.98 26.08
C SER A 161 0.61 5.61 26.14
N SER A 162 0.20 5.16 27.33
CA SER A 162 -0.50 3.88 27.47
C SER A 162 -1.88 3.89 26.80
N ILE A 163 -2.45 5.08 26.53
CA ILE A 163 -3.80 5.24 25.99
C ILE A 163 -3.83 5.33 24.45
N HIS A 164 -2.88 6.04 23.80
CA HIS A 164 -2.90 6.25 22.34
C HIS A 164 -1.56 5.86 21.68
N LYS A 165 -1.60 4.78 20.88
CA LYS A 165 -0.46 4.26 20.09
C LYS A 165 -0.01 5.21 18.97
N TYR A 166 -0.94 6.01 18.42
CA TYR A 166 -0.70 6.95 17.32
C TYR A 166 -1.12 8.36 17.70
N CYS A 167 -0.54 9.38 17.06
CA CYS A 167 -0.93 10.77 17.23
C CYS A 167 -2.29 11.02 16.60
N GLU A 168 -3.25 11.53 17.36
CA GLU A 168 -4.60 11.81 16.83
C GLU A 168 -4.65 12.90 15.75
N ARG A 169 -3.68 13.83 15.78
CA ARG A 169 -3.63 14.94 14.83
C ARG A 169 -2.99 14.59 13.50
N CYS A 170 -1.96 13.75 13.51
CA CYS A 170 -1.15 13.47 12.30
C CYS A 170 -0.95 11.98 12.02
N GLY A 171 -1.59 11.09 12.79
CA GLY A 171 -1.51 9.64 12.63
C GLY A 171 -0.16 9.02 12.96
N ARG A 172 0.84 9.79 13.40
CA ARG A 172 2.22 9.29 13.58
C ARG A 172 2.32 8.32 14.76
N PRO A 173 2.98 7.16 14.61
CA PRO A 173 3.21 6.23 15.73
C PRO A 173 4.03 6.90 16.83
N ARG A 174 3.64 6.67 18.08
CA ARG A 174 4.24 7.29 19.27
C ARG A 174 5.01 6.29 20.14
N THR A 175 4.70 5.01 20.01
CA THR A 175 5.37 3.92 20.75
C THR A 175 6.14 3.01 19.81
N PRO A 176 7.18 2.29 20.30
CA PRO A 176 7.85 1.24 19.53
C PRO A 176 6.87 0.18 19.00
N ASP A 177 5.84 -0.18 19.77
CA ASP A 177 4.82 -1.14 19.33
C ASP A 177 3.96 -0.60 18.18
N ALA A 178 3.61 0.69 18.20
CA ALA A 178 2.90 1.34 17.10
C ALA A 178 3.78 1.46 15.85
N TRP A 179 5.09 1.64 16.04
CA TRP A 179 6.06 1.58 14.95
C TRP A 179 6.11 0.18 14.33
N ALA A 180 6.26 -0.86 15.14
CA ALA A 180 6.29 -2.24 14.67
C ALA A 180 4.96 -2.65 13.98
N GLU A 181 3.82 -2.16 14.48
CA GLU A 181 2.53 -2.36 13.82
C GLU A 181 2.45 -1.63 12.48
N LEU A 182 2.96 -0.40 12.39
CA LEU A 182 3.01 0.36 11.14
C LEU A 182 3.93 -0.32 10.13
N GLU A 183 5.17 -0.65 10.52
CA GLU A 183 6.18 -1.39 9.74
C GLU A 183 5.57 -2.69 9.17
N LYS A 184 4.90 -3.49 10.03
CA LYS A 184 4.17 -4.68 9.60
C LYS A 184 3.04 -4.39 8.59
N ARG A 185 2.34 -3.26 8.69
CA ARG A 185 1.25 -2.89 7.76
C ARG A 185 1.78 -2.42 6.41
N ILE A 186 2.92 -1.76 6.38
CA ILE A 186 3.55 -1.22 5.16
C ILE A 186 4.51 -2.22 4.50
N GLY A 187 4.80 -3.35 5.16
CA GLY A 187 5.66 -4.40 4.62
C GLY A 187 7.16 -4.06 4.70
N VAL A 188 7.59 -3.36 5.76
CA VAL A 188 9.01 -2.98 6.01
C VAL A 188 9.49 -3.59 7.32
#